data_AF-A0A6G6W737-F1
#
_entry.id   AF-A0A6G6W737-F1
#
_cell.length_a   1.000
_cell.length_b   1.000
_cell.length_c   1.000
_cell.angle_alpha   90.00
_cell.angle_beta   90.00
_cell.angle_gamma   90.00
#
_symmetry.space_group_name_H-M   'P 1'
#
loop_
_entity.id
_entity.type
_entity.pdbx_description
1 polymer ?
#
loop_
_entity_poly.entity_id
_entity_poly.type
_entity_poly.pdbx_seq_one_letter_code
_entity_poly.pdbx_strand_id
1 'polypeptide(L)'
;MPGADASDTALAALGRLREVRQDDPGDAGDAPAADPEGTDWHPTWVSDRQVRADDDPATPAAELAEKALLKKLRTRSLSFAEARALLREYQLDTAAAEGVLASLEEYGYLDDTALAEQLVHAGADRKGQGRQAIAQTLAKRGIPRDVADAALGALPDDDLERALEFARSRARSMRSLDRDTALRRLSGQLARRGYGGSLAVTAARMALDESPGGSTGVRFH
;
A
#
# COMPACT_ATOMS: atom_id res chain seq x y z
N MET A 1 -0.10 16.78 -70.94
CA MET A 1 0.00 18.25 -70.98
C MET A 1 -0.97 18.74 -72.05
N PRO A 2 -1.83 19.73 -71.79
CA PRO A 2 -1.83 20.74 -70.73
C PRO A 2 -2.89 20.43 -69.65
N GLY A 3 -2.85 20.93 -68.41
CA GLY A 3 -2.22 22.14 -67.89
C GLY A 3 -3.30 23.20 -67.62
N ALA A 4 -3.75 23.30 -66.37
CA ALA A 4 -4.29 24.53 -65.78
C ALA A 4 -4.45 24.32 -64.26
N ASP A 5 -3.46 24.83 -63.55
CA ASP A 5 -3.45 25.19 -62.14
C ASP A 5 -4.13 26.58 -61.97
N ALA A 6 -4.29 27.00 -60.72
CA ALA A 6 -4.80 28.28 -60.19
C ALA A 6 -6.29 28.26 -59.80
N SER A 7 -6.61 28.09 -58.51
CA SER A 7 -6.57 29.14 -57.47
C SER A 7 -7.61 30.22 -57.71
N ASP A 8 -8.69 30.24 -56.91
CA ASP A 8 -8.97 31.44 -56.11
C ASP A 8 -10.08 31.24 -55.05
N THR A 9 -9.64 31.16 -53.81
CA THR A 9 -9.98 32.06 -52.69
C THR A 9 -11.32 32.82 -52.68
N ALA A 10 -12.11 32.51 -51.64
CA ALA A 10 -12.92 33.41 -50.79
C ALA A 10 -14.20 34.07 -51.35
N LEU A 11 -15.34 33.81 -50.68
CA LEU A 11 -15.98 34.70 -49.70
C LEU A 11 -17.45 34.31 -49.42
N ALA A 12 -17.76 34.20 -48.11
CA ALA A 12 -19.05 34.55 -47.48
C ALA A 12 -20.31 33.73 -47.91
N ALA A 13 -21.41 33.59 -47.16
CA ALA A 13 -21.87 34.16 -45.92
C ALA A 13 -23.18 33.42 -45.51
N LEU A 14 -23.47 33.42 -44.20
CA LEU A 14 -24.81 33.49 -43.60
C LEU A 14 -25.75 32.28 -43.61
N GLY A 15 -26.12 31.85 -42.40
CA GLY A 15 -27.31 31.02 -42.16
C GLY A 15 -27.47 30.58 -40.70
N ARG A 16 -27.77 31.51 -39.79
CA ARG A 16 -28.17 31.23 -38.39
C ARG A 16 -29.50 30.50 -38.34
N LEU A 17 -29.64 29.58 -37.37
CA LEU A 17 -30.83 29.14 -36.58
C LEU A 17 -30.44 27.76 -36.00
N ARG A 18 -30.61 27.37 -34.74
CA ARG A 18 -31.52 27.75 -33.66
C ARG A 18 -31.03 27.07 -32.37
N GLU A 19 -31.33 27.70 -31.24
CA GLU A 19 -31.04 27.30 -29.85
C GLU A 19 -31.36 25.84 -29.51
N VAL A 20 -30.47 25.22 -28.72
CA VAL A 20 -30.85 24.27 -27.66
C VAL A 20 -30.13 24.66 -26.36
N ARG A 21 -30.99 25.05 -25.43
CA ARG A 21 -30.94 25.09 -23.96
C ARG A 21 -29.65 24.72 -23.21
N GLN A 22 -29.36 25.62 -22.29
CA GLN A 22 -28.63 25.53 -21.03
C GLN A 22 -28.99 24.31 -20.17
N ASP A 23 -27.94 23.68 -19.61
CA ASP A 23 -27.69 23.27 -18.22
C ASP A 23 -26.29 22.61 -18.27
N ASP A 24 -25.18 23.20 -17.80
CA ASP A 24 -24.75 23.25 -16.40
C ASP A 24 -23.42 24.07 -16.31
N PRO A 25 -23.23 25.03 -15.38
CA PRO A 25 -21.92 25.61 -15.13
C PRO A 25 -21.35 25.19 -13.76
N GLY A 26 -20.13 24.62 -13.77
CA GLY A 26 -19.23 24.75 -12.61
C GLY A 26 -18.64 23.46 -12.03
N ASP A 27 -18.03 22.61 -12.87
CA ASP A 27 -16.91 21.78 -12.44
C ASP A 27 -15.67 22.67 -12.26
N ALA A 28 -15.43 23.13 -11.03
CA ALA A 28 -14.10 23.54 -10.56
C ALA A 28 -14.13 23.85 -9.04
N GLY A 29 -13.37 23.07 -8.28
CA GLY A 29 -12.69 23.58 -7.08
C GLY A 29 -13.38 23.31 -5.76
N ASP A 30 -13.21 22.10 -5.24
CA ASP A 30 -12.54 21.97 -3.94
C ASP A 30 -11.83 20.62 -3.91
N ALA A 31 -10.50 20.65 -4.03
CA ALA A 31 -9.68 19.48 -3.86
C ALA A 31 -9.57 19.20 -2.35
N PRO A 32 -10.16 18.13 -1.80
CA PRO A 32 -9.85 17.78 -0.44
C PRO A 32 -8.41 17.29 -0.39
N ALA A 33 -7.61 18.09 0.31
CA ALA A 33 -6.30 17.83 0.89
C ALA A 33 -5.79 16.40 0.73
N ALA A 34 -4.61 16.31 0.12
CA ALA A 34 -3.75 15.14 0.06
C ALA A 34 -3.86 14.29 1.33
N ASP A 35 -4.25 13.03 1.16
CA ASP A 35 -4.06 11.98 2.16
C ASP A 35 -2.57 11.94 2.53
N PRO A 36 -2.16 12.31 3.77
CA PRO A 36 -0.81 12.02 4.19
C PRO A 36 -0.78 10.55 4.62
N GLU A 37 0.04 9.78 3.91
CA GLU A 37 0.50 8.44 4.29
C GLU A 37 -0.44 7.28 3.99
N GLY A 38 -0.75 7.12 2.70
CA GLY A 38 -0.45 5.82 2.11
C GLY A 38 1.06 5.62 2.22
N THR A 39 1.54 4.96 3.28
CA THR A 39 2.92 4.50 3.34
C THR A 39 3.06 3.46 2.24
N ASP A 40 3.40 3.96 1.05
CA ASP A 40 4.15 3.26 0.05
C ASP A 40 5.16 2.43 0.85
N TRP A 41 4.99 1.12 0.84
CA TRP A 41 6.03 0.23 1.32
C TRP A 41 7.14 0.43 0.31
N HIS A 42 7.89 1.51 0.47
CA HIS A 42 8.89 1.99 -0.45
C HIS A 42 9.87 0.84 -0.49
N PRO A 43 9.87 0.05 -1.58
CA PRO A 43 10.96 -0.84 -1.78
C PRO A 43 12.12 0.13 -1.98
N THR A 44 13.04 0.22 -1.02
CA THR A 44 14.32 0.92 -1.19
C THR A 44 15.20 0.20 -2.23
N TRP A 45 14.57 -0.51 -3.17
CA TRP A 45 15.14 -1.26 -4.28
C TRP A 45 15.12 -0.46 -5.59
N VAL A 46 14.98 0.87 -5.53
CA VAL A 46 15.48 1.69 -6.63
C VAL A 46 17.00 1.79 -6.46
N SER A 47 17.66 0.75 -6.97
CA SER A 47 19.04 0.73 -7.44
C SER A 47 20.06 1.51 -6.61
N ASP A 48 20.57 0.89 -5.54
CA ASP A 48 21.88 1.26 -5.01
C ASP A 48 22.98 0.69 -5.95
N ARG A 49 22.99 1.18 -7.20
CA ARG A 49 24.05 0.93 -8.18
C ARG A 49 25.28 1.82 -7.87
N GLN A 50 25.58 2.03 -6.59
CA GLN A 50 26.71 2.87 -6.16
C GLN A 50 27.68 2.17 -5.20
N VAL A 51 27.52 0.88 -4.90
CA VAL A 51 28.45 0.13 -4.03
C VAL A 51 29.52 -0.64 -4.82
N ARG A 52 30.13 -0.05 -5.84
CA ARG A 52 31.25 -0.71 -6.59
C ARG A 52 32.59 0.04 -6.53
N ALA A 53 32.66 1.16 -5.81
CA ALA A 53 33.82 2.05 -5.88
C ALA A 53 34.96 1.73 -4.89
N ASP A 54 34.70 0.97 -3.83
CA ASP A 54 35.65 0.76 -2.71
C ASP A 54 36.13 -0.69 -2.54
N ASP A 55 35.72 -1.62 -3.41
CA ASP A 55 36.07 -3.04 -3.27
C ASP A 55 37.30 -3.37 -4.14
N ASP A 56 38.29 -4.05 -3.54
CA ASP A 56 39.45 -4.57 -4.25
C ASP A 56 38.98 -5.59 -5.31
N PRO A 57 39.33 -5.44 -6.60
CA PRO A 57 38.93 -6.37 -7.66
C PRO A 57 39.35 -7.83 -7.43
N ALA A 58 40.30 -8.08 -6.52
CA ALA A 58 40.71 -9.44 -6.13
C ALA A 58 39.78 -10.09 -5.08
N THR A 59 38.86 -9.35 -4.46
CA THR A 59 37.98 -9.87 -3.42
C THR A 59 36.99 -10.90 -4.00
N PRO A 60 36.87 -12.11 -3.44
CA PRO A 60 35.90 -13.10 -3.90
C PRO A 60 34.48 -12.54 -3.86
N ALA A 61 33.67 -12.85 -4.88
CA ALA A 61 32.29 -12.38 -4.98
C ALA A 61 31.45 -12.76 -3.74
N ALA A 62 31.73 -13.92 -3.12
CA ALA A 62 31.07 -14.37 -1.91
C ALA A 62 31.32 -13.44 -0.71
N GLU A 63 32.57 -13.02 -0.50
CA GLU A 63 32.92 -12.11 0.60
C GLU A 63 32.28 -10.72 0.41
N LEU A 64 32.23 -10.23 -0.84
CA LEU A 64 31.54 -8.98 -1.17
C LEU A 64 30.04 -9.05 -0.92
N ALA A 65 29.41 -10.16 -1.33
CA ALA A 65 27.99 -10.39 -1.13
C ALA A 65 27.63 -10.49 0.36
N GLU A 66 28.43 -11.22 1.13
CA GLU A 66 28.25 -11.35 2.58
C GLU A 66 28.43 -10.01 3.29
N LYS A 67 29.50 -9.25 2.97
CA LYS A 67 29.72 -7.90 3.51
C LYS A 67 28.55 -6.97 3.20
N ALA A 68 28.01 -7.02 1.98
CA ALA A 68 26.84 -6.24 1.59
C ALA A 68 25.57 -6.65 2.34
N LEU A 69 25.35 -7.95 2.51
CA LEU A 69 24.24 -8.50 3.26
C LEU A 69 24.30 -8.09 4.75
N LEU A 70 25.46 -8.25 5.39
CA LEU A 70 25.71 -7.82 6.77
C LEU A 70 25.49 -6.31 6.95
N LYS A 71 25.94 -5.50 5.99
CA LYS A 71 25.70 -4.05 6.01
C LYS A 71 24.19 -3.73 6.04
N LYS A 72 23.37 -4.46 5.28
CA LYS A 72 21.91 -4.29 5.33
C LYS A 72 21.31 -4.80 6.64
N LEU A 73 21.73 -5.97 7.12
CA LEU A 73 21.25 -6.55 8.37
C LEU A 73 21.52 -5.66 9.59
N ARG A 74 22.59 -4.85 9.56
CA ARG A 74 22.86 -3.84 10.59
C ARG A 74 21.86 -2.70 10.66
N THR A 75 21.11 -2.44 9.59
CA THR A 75 20.16 -1.31 9.52
C THR A 75 18.71 -1.76 9.50
N ARG A 76 18.43 -2.99 9.06
CA ARG A 76 17.08 -3.57 9.04
C ARG A 76 17.13 -5.10 9.04
N SER A 77 16.13 -5.73 9.67
CA SER A 77 15.88 -7.17 9.53
C SER A 77 15.49 -7.51 8.08
N LEU A 78 16.02 -8.61 7.55
CA LEU A 78 15.69 -9.14 6.22
C LEU A 78 15.06 -10.52 6.34
N SER A 79 14.21 -10.88 5.38
CA SER A 79 13.78 -12.27 5.24
C SER A 79 14.83 -13.12 4.53
N PHE A 80 14.74 -14.44 4.64
CA PHE A 80 15.57 -15.34 3.82
C PHE A 80 15.37 -15.12 2.32
N ALA A 81 14.14 -14.81 1.90
CA ALA A 81 13.84 -14.52 0.49
C ALA A 81 14.55 -13.24 0.01
N GLU A 82 14.54 -12.19 0.82
CA GLU A 82 15.23 -10.92 0.53
C GLU A 82 16.75 -11.08 0.54
N ALA A 83 17.29 -11.81 1.52
CA ALA A 83 18.72 -12.12 1.60
C ALA A 83 19.19 -12.93 0.37
N ARG A 84 18.44 -13.97 0.00
CA ARG A 84 18.71 -14.77 -1.21
C ARG A 84 18.59 -13.96 -2.50
N ALA A 85 17.66 -13.02 -2.57
CA ALA A 85 17.56 -12.11 -3.72
C ALA A 85 18.81 -11.24 -3.85
N LEU A 86 19.31 -10.70 -2.75
CA LEU A 86 20.54 -9.91 -2.72
C LEU A 86 21.77 -10.74 -3.15
N LEU A 87 21.96 -11.94 -2.61
CA LEU A 87 23.11 -12.77 -2.96
C LEU A 87 23.14 -13.13 -4.46
N ARG A 88 21.96 -13.29 -5.09
CA ARG A 88 21.85 -13.49 -6.54
C ARG A 88 22.29 -12.28 -7.37
N GLU A 89 22.16 -11.06 -6.86
CA GLU A 89 22.66 -9.85 -7.54
C GLU A 89 24.20 -9.85 -7.66
N TYR A 90 24.88 -10.57 -6.74
CA TYR A 90 26.33 -10.79 -6.75
C TYR A 90 26.76 -12.03 -7.54
N GLN A 91 25.82 -12.71 -8.22
CA GLN A 91 26.07 -13.87 -9.07
C GLN A 91 26.68 -15.08 -8.32
N LEU A 92 26.41 -15.19 -7.02
CA LEU A 92 26.73 -16.42 -6.28
C LEU A 92 25.89 -17.57 -6.84
N ASP A 93 26.51 -18.73 -6.97
CA ASP A 93 25.76 -19.96 -7.23
C ASP A 93 24.87 -20.31 -6.03
N THR A 94 23.85 -21.13 -6.28
CA THR A 94 22.86 -21.48 -5.26
C THR A 94 23.49 -22.13 -4.03
N ALA A 95 24.46 -23.02 -4.19
CA ALA A 95 25.04 -23.74 -3.06
C ALA A 95 25.86 -22.80 -2.16
N ALA A 96 26.65 -21.91 -2.77
CA ALA A 96 27.37 -20.87 -2.03
C ALA A 96 26.42 -19.92 -1.29
N ALA A 97 25.33 -19.48 -1.94
CA ALA A 97 24.33 -18.63 -1.31
C ALA A 97 23.67 -19.31 -0.11
N GLU A 98 23.25 -20.57 -0.23
CA GLU A 98 22.68 -21.34 0.90
C GLU A 98 23.67 -21.48 2.06
N GLY A 99 24.95 -21.70 1.79
CA GLY A 99 25.98 -21.77 2.83
C GLY A 99 26.12 -20.47 3.63
N VAL A 100 26.09 -19.32 2.95
CA VAL A 100 26.10 -18.00 3.61
C VAL A 100 24.83 -17.80 4.44
N LEU A 101 23.66 -18.12 3.89
CA LEU A 101 22.39 -17.97 4.59
C LEU A 101 22.32 -18.84 5.85
N ALA A 102 22.76 -20.10 5.78
CA ALA A 102 22.80 -21.01 6.91
C ALA A 102 23.74 -20.52 8.03
N SER A 103 24.90 -19.96 7.66
CA SER A 103 25.83 -19.37 8.64
C SER A 103 25.19 -18.16 9.33
N LEU A 104 24.49 -17.30 8.58
CA LEU A 104 23.81 -16.13 9.14
C LEU A 104 22.62 -16.50 10.02
N GLU A 105 21.91 -17.59 9.71
CA GLU A 105 20.87 -18.16 10.57
C GLU A 105 21.47 -18.70 11.87
N GLU A 106 22.55 -19.47 11.79
CA GLU A 106 23.25 -20.02 12.97
C GLU A 106 23.74 -18.91 13.92
N TYR A 107 24.24 -17.81 13.36
CA TYR A 107 24.63 -16.63 14.15
C TYR A 107 23.44 -15.76 14.61
N GLY A 108 22.21 -16.09 14.24
CA GLY A 108 20.99 -15.38 14.63
C GLY A 108 20.79 -14.03 13.91
N TYR A 109 21.46 -13.81 12.78
CA TYR A 109 21.26 -12.61 11.97
C TYR A 109 20.04 -12.69 11.04
N LEU A 110 19.61 -13.91 10.69
CA LEU A 110 18.42 -14.17 9.88
C LEU A 110 17.45 -15.07 10.65
N ASP A 111 16.20 -14.63 10.74
CA ASP A 111 15.10 -15.38 11.35
C ASP A 111 13.78 -14.84 10.78
N ASP A 112 13.12 -15.63 9.93
CA ASP A 112 11.83 -15.26 9.34
C ASP A 112 10.71 -15.23 10.38
N THR A 113 10.80 -16.03 11.45
CA THR A 113 9.81 -16.07 12.54
C THR A 113 9.87 -14.78 13.34
N ALA A 114 11.06 -14.41 13.82
CA ALA A 114 11.26 -13.15 14.53
C ALA A 114 10.87 -11.95 13.65
N LEU A 115 11.19 -12.00 12.35
CA LEU A 115 10.79 -10.95 11.43
C LEU A 115 9.27 -10.87 11.23
N ALA A 116 8.59 -12.01 11.14
CA ALA A 116 7.14 -12.06 11.02
C ALA A 116 6.45 -11.45 12.26
N GLU A 117 6.90 -11.81 13.46
CA GLU A 117 6.42 -11.24 14.72
C GLU A 117 6.61 -9.71 14.76
N GLN A 118 7.79 -9.22 14.38
CA GLN A 118 8.07 -7.77 14.31
C GLN A 118 7.12 -7.05 13.35
N LEU A 119 6.84 -7.65 12.18
CA LEU A 119 5.94 -7.09 11.18
C LEU A 119 4.48 -7.11 11.62
N VAL A 120 4.06 -8.19 12.28
CA VAL A 120 2.73 -8.32 12.89
C VAL A 120 2.53 -7.25 13.95
N HIS A 121 3.44 -7.11 14.90
CA HIS A 121 3.38 -6.08 15.94
C HIS A 121 3.40 -4.66 15.35
N ALA A 122 4.26 -4.40 14.35
CA ALA A 122 4.30 -3.12 13.65
C ALA A 122 3.00 -2.80 12.92
N GLY A 123 2.41 -3.80 12.26
CA GLY A 123 1.16 -3.67 11.50
C GLY A 123 -0.04 -3.48 12.41
N ALA A 124 -0.14 -4.31 13.45
CA ALA A 124 -1.30 -4.32 14.33
C ALA A 124 -1.32 -3.11 15.27
N ASP A 125 -0.24 -2.88 16.02
CA ASP A 125 -0.24 -1.96 17.16
C ASP A 125 0.12 -0.54 16.73
N ARG A 126 1.16 -0.39 15.91
CA ARG A 126 1.60 0.95 15.46
C ARG A 126 0.76 1.45 14.30
N LYS A 127 0.49 0.56 13.36
CA LYS A 127 -0.20 0.91 12.12
C LYS A 127 -1.66 0.54 12.12
N GLY A 128 -2.28 -0.04 13.15
CA GLY A 128 -3.73 -0.31 13.17
C GLY A 128 -4.27 -1.07 11.94
N GLN A 129 -3.46 -1.94 11.33
CA GLN A 129 -3.81 -2.71 10.14
C GLN A 129 -4.55 -4.00 10.51
N GLY A 130 -5.52 -4.39 9.68
CA GLY A 130 -6.17 -5.68 9.84
C GLY A 130 -5.30 -6.84 9.34
N ARG A 131 -5.63 -8.06 9.75
CA ARG A 131 -4.88 -9.28 9.44
C ARG A 131 -4.55 -9.46 7.96
N GLN A 132 -5.45 -9.07 7.04
CA GLN A 132 -5.22 -9.24 5.60
C GLN A 132 -4.09 -8.34 5.07
N ALA A 133 -3.99 -7.10 5.55
CA ALA A 133 -2.92 -6.19 5.14
C ALA A 133 -1.56 -6.61 5.72
N ILE A 134 -1.56 -7.15 6.93
CA ILE A 134 -0.36 -7.73 7.55
C ILE A 134 0.07 -8.97 6.76
N ALA A 135 -0.85 -9.88 6.44
CA ALA A 135 -0.57 -11.07 5.61
C ALA A 135 0.03 -10.70 4.24
N GLN A 136 -0.52 -9.68 3.56
CA GLN A 136 0.03 -9.17 2.31
C GLN A 136 1.45 -8.61 2.48
N THR A 137 1.73 -7.95 3.61
CA THR A 137 3.08 -7.45 3.93
C THR A 137 4.06 -8.60 4.12
N LEU A 138 3.68 -9.63 4.88
CA LEU A 138 4.50 -10.84 5.10
C LEU A 138 4.80 -11.53 3.76
N ALA A 139 3.78 -11.74 2.93
CA ALA A 139 3.92 -12.36 1.62
C ALA A 139 4.80 -11.51 0.67
N LYS A 140 4.64 -10.18 0.66
CA LYS A 140 5.47 -9.27 -0.15
C LYS A 140 6.95 -9.34 0.23
N ARG A 141 7.24 -9.59 1.50
CA ARG A 141 8.61 -9.80 2.00
C ARG A 141 9.11 -11.23 1.81
N GLY A 142 8.29 -12.13 1.28
CA GLY A 142 8.67 -13.52 1.03
C GLY A 142 8.76 -14.37 2.29
N ILE A 143 8.04 -14.01 3.36
CA ILE A 143 7.93 -14.85 4.56
C ILE A 143 7.15 -16.14 4.19
N PRO A 144 7.64 -17.33 4.59
CA PRO A 144 6.93 -18.59 4.39
C PRO A 144 5.51 -18.56 4.95
N ARG A 145 4.59 -19.25 4.27
CA ARG A 145 3.17 -19.18 4.62
C ARG A 145 2.87 -19.72 6.01
N ASP A 146 3.49 -20.83 6.38
CA ASP A 146 3.39 -21.44 7.71
C ASP A 146 3.88 -20.49 8.82
N VAL A 147 5.01 -19.80 8.60
CA VAL A 147 5.53 -18.79 9.53
C VAL A 147 4.56 -17.60 9.63
N ALA A 148 4.05 -17.12 8.49
CA ALA A 148 3.09 -16.03 8.45
C ALA A 148 1.77 -16.39 9.17
N ASP A 149 1.25 -17.59 8.92
CA ASP A 149 0.02 -18.09 9.52
C ASP A 149 0.19 -18.27 11.05
N ALA A 150 1.35 -18.75 11.51
CA ALA A 150 1.68 -18.84 12.93
C ALA A 150 1.75 -17.47 13.61
N ALA A 151 2.48 -16.52 13.02
CA ALA A 151 2.63 -15.17 13.57
C ALA A 151 1.30 -14.40 13.59
N LEU A 152 0.48 -14.54 12.54
CA LEU A 152 -0.87 -13.98 12.52
C LEU A 152 -1.78 -14.69 13.53
N GLY A 153 -1.66 -16.00 13.69
CA GLY A 153 -2.45 -16.79 14.65
C GLY A 153 -2.19 -16.38 16.11
N ALA A 154 -1.01 -15.85 16.41
CA ALA A 154 -0.66 -15.32 17.73
C ALA A 154 -1.29 -13.95 18.05
N LEU A 155 -1.84 -13.24 17.06
CA LEU A 155 -2.56 -11.99 17.33
C LEU A 155 -3.83 -12.25 18.16
N PRO A 156 -4.14 -11.37 19.13
CA PRO A 156 -5.38 -11.42 19.87
C PRO A 156 -6.61 -11.31 18.94
N ASP A 157 -7.74 -11.85 19.38
CA ASP A 157 -9.02 -11.76 18.66
C ASP A 157 -9.74 -10.44 18.97
N ASP A 158 -9.05 -9.33 18.72
CA ASP A 158 -9.50 -7.95 19.01
C ASP A 158 -9.68 -7.10 17.74
N ASP A 159 -9.69 -7.75 16.56
CA ASP A 159 -9.76 -7.06 15.26
C ASP A 159 -10.97 -6.13 15.16
N LEU A 160 -12.11 -6.54 15.74
CA LEU A 160 -13.32 -5.72 15.76
C LEU A 160 -13.13 -4.45 16.58
N GLU A 161 -12.50 -4.55 17.76
CA GLU A 161 -12.26 -3.41 18.64
C GLU A 161 -11.33 -2.40 17.97
N ARG A 162 -10.23 -2.88 17.38
CA ARG A 162 -9.27 -2.05 16.64
C ARG A 162 -9.89 -1.39 15.41
N ALA A 163 -10.70 -2.14 14.66
CA ALA A 163 -11.45 -1.60 13.53
C ALA A 163 -12.45 -0.53 13.98
N LEU A 164 -13.16 -0.77 15.09
CA LEU A 164 -14.16 0.14 15.64
C LEU A 164 -13.53 1.43 16.17
N GLU A 165 -12.39 1.36 16.84
CA GLU A 165 -11.63 2.53 17.27
C GLU A 165 -11.25 3.42 16.07
N PHE A 166 -10.69 2.81 15.02
CA PHE A 166 -10.40 3.52 13.79
C PHE A 166 -11.68 4.11 13.18
N ALA A 167 -12.77 3.34 13.13
CA ALA A 167 -14.04 3.75 12.56
C ALA A 167 -14.63 4.96 13.29
N ARG A 168 -14.64 4.95 14.63
CA ARG A 168 -15.08 6.07 15.48
C ARG A 168 -14.28 7.34 15.21
N SER A 169 -12.96 7.20 15.04
CA SER A 169 -12.09 8.33 14.75
C SER A 169 -12.51 9.06 13.46
N ARG A 170 -12.97 8.31 12.45
CA ARG A 170 -13.37 8.78 11.11
C ARG A 170 -14.85 9.15 11.01
N ALA A 171 -15.74 8.50 11.75
CA ALA A 171 -17.18 8.77 11.73
C ALA A 171 -17.50 10.24 12.04
N ARG A 172 -16.70 10.88 12.91
CA ARG A 172 -16.85 12.29 13.27
C ARG A 172 -16.76 13.25 12.08
N SER A 173 -15.94 12.96 11.07
CA SER A 173 -15.82 13.80 9.87
C SER A 173 -16.87 13.49 8.81
N MET A 174 -17.72 12.48 9.03
CA MET A 174 -18.74 12.03 8.08
C MET A 174 -20.17 12.42 8.49
N ARG A 175 -20.33 13.25 9.52
CA ARG A 175 -21.65 13.64 10.08
C ARG A 175 -22.57 14.41 9.12
N SER A 176 -22.02 15.00 8.05
CA SER A 176 -22.78 15.72 7.03
C SER A 176 -23.26 14.82 5.88
N LEU A 177 -22.77 13.58 5.80
CA LEU A 177 -23.11 12.64 4.74
C LEU A 177 -24.38 11.87 5.11
N ASP A 178 -25.13 11.44 4.09
CA ASP A 178 -26.17 10.45 4.31
C ASP A 178 -25.56 9.13 4.82
N ARG A 179 -26.36 8.38 5.60
CA ARG A 179 -25.88 7.19 6.31
C ARG A 179 -25.32 6.12 5.37
N ASP A 180 -25.93 5.92 4.21
CA ASP A 180 -25.51 4.88 3.27
C ASP A 180 -24.18 5.26 2.60
N THR A 181 -24.00 6.52 2.24
CA THR A 181 -22.74 7.05 1.73
C THR A 181 -21.64 6.98 2.79
N ALA A 182 -21.92 7.39 4.04
CA ALA A 182 -20.97 7.30 5.14
C ALA A 182 -20.55 5.84 5.39
N LEU A 183 -21.50 4.90 5.41
CA LEU A 183 -21.24 3.48 5.61
C LEU A 183 -20.36 2.91 4.50
N ARG A 184 -20.70 3.15 3.22
CA ARG A 184 -19.89 2.71 2.07
C ARG A 184 -18.47 3.27 2.11
N ARG A 185 -18.31 4.55 2.44
CA ARG A 185 -17.00 5.20 2.50
C ARG A 185 -16.15 4.63 3.64
N LEU A 186 -16.73 4.49 4.83
CA LEU A 186 -16.02 4.03 6.02
C LEU A 186 -15.64 2.55 5.96
N SER A 187 -16.56 1.69 5.53
CA SER A 187 -16.28 0.28 5.25
C SER A 187 -15.19 0.10 4.19
N GLY A 188 -15.20 0.91 3.13
CA GLY A 188 -14.14 0.90 2.13
C GLY A 188 -12.77 1.33 2.68
N GLN A 189 -12.72 2.29 3.60
CA GLN A 189 -11.47 2.67 4.29
C GLN A 189 -10.93 1.52 5.15
N LEU A 190 -11.80 0.85 5.91
CA LEU A 190 -11.44 -0.31 6.72
C LEU A 190 -10.97 -1.49 5.86
N ALA A 191 -11.62 -1.74 4.72
CA ALA A 191 -11.20 -2.79 3.79
C ALA A 191 -9.79 -2.54 3.24
N ARG A 192 -9.48 -1.30 2.83
CA ARG A 192 -8.12 -0.92 2.40
C ARG A 192 -7.08 -1.03 3.52
N ARG A 193 -7.53 -0.97 4.77
CA ARG A 193 -6.69 -1.18 5.96
C ARG A 193 -6.41 -2.65 6.25
N GLY A 194 -7.06 -3.58 5.53
CA GLY A 194 -6.88 -5.02 5.69
C GLY A 194 -7.85 -5.70 6.66
N TYR A 195 -8.93 -5.03 7.06
CA TYR A 195 -10.01 -5.66 7.81
C TYR A 195 -10.92 -6.45 6.86
N GLY A 196 -11.28 -7.68 7.25
CA GLY A 196 -12.17 -8.52 6.46
C GLY A 196 -13.51 -7.84 6.18
N GLY A 197 -14.10 -8.08 5.00
CA GLY A 197 -15.25 -7.31 4.51
C GLY A 197 -16.45 -7.27 5.47
N SER A 198 -16.80 -8.41 6.09
CA SER A 198 -17.89 -8.47 7.08
C SER A 198 -17.57 -7.65 8.34
N LEU A 199 -16.34 -7.77 8.86
CA LEU A 199 -15.87 -7.04 10.03
C LEU A 199 -15.80 -5.53 9.75
N ALA A 200 -15.29 -5.13 8.58
CA ALA A 200 -15.21 -3.75 8.15
C ALA A 200 -16.60 -3.08 8.08
N VAL A 201 -17.59 -3.76 7.51
CA VAL A 201 -18.97 -3.26 7.47
C VAL A 201 -19.58 -3.18 8.86
N THR A 202 -19.33 -4.18 9.71
CA THR A 202 -19.84 -4.23 11.08
C THR A 202 -19.29 -3.07 11.92
N ALA A 203 -17.98 -2.90 11.95
CA ALA A 203 -17.32 -1.81 12.67
C ALA A 203 -17.76 -0.42 12.17
N ALA A 204 -17.88 -0.25 10.84
CA ALA A 204 -18.36 0.99 10.26
C ALA A 204 -19.81 1.31 10.68
N ARG A 205 -20.70 0.32 10.68
CA ARG A 205 -22.09 0.48 11.12
C ARG A 205 -22.17 0.88 12.59
N MET A 206 -21.46 0.15 13.46
CA MET A 206 -21.41 0.45 14.90
C MET A 206 -20.93 1.88 15.17
N ALA A 207 -19.83 2.31 14.52
CA ALA A 207 -19.29 3.66 14.71
C ALA A 207 -20.24 4.77 14.26
N LEU A 208 -20.98 4.56 13.16
CA LEU A 208 -21.96 5.53 12.67
C LEU A 208 -23.20 5.61 13.57
N ASP A 209 -23.61 4.48 14.15
CA ASP A 209 -24.76 4.42 15.04
C ASP A 209 -24.48 5.10 16.39
N GLU A 210 -23.23 5.07 16.86
CA GLU A 210 -22.76 5.83 18.03
C GLU A 210 -22.61 7.34 17.76
N SER A 211 -22.44 7.71 16.49
CA SER A 211 -22.25 9.10 16.05
C SER A 211 -23.37 9.55 15.11
N PRO A 212 -24.65 9.57 15.56
CA PRO A 212 -25.72 10.05 14.73
C PRO A 212 -25.44 11.52 14.36
N GLY A 213 -25.25 11.77 13.06
CA GLY A 213 -25.06 13.09 12.49
C GLY A 213 -26.09 13.31 11.38
N GLY A 214 -26.88 14.38 11.50
CA GLY A 214 -27.56 15.04 10.37
C GLY A 214 -28.93 14.52 9.91
N SER A 215 -29.99 14.97 10.57
CA SER A 215 -31.41 15.10 10.12
C SER A 215 -32.11 13.93 9.40
N THR A 216 -32.85 13.14 10.17
CA THR A 216 -34.12 12.54 9.70
C THR A 216 -35.17 13.65 9.57
N GLY A 217 -35.04 14.51 8.57
CA GLY A 217 -36.05 15.50 8.23
C GLY A 217 -37.21 14.82 7.50
N VAL A 218 -38.16 14.26 8.23
CA VAL A 218 -39.45 13.82 7.66
C VAL A 218 -40.19 15.08 7.23
N ARG A 219 -40.27 15.30 5.91
CA ARG A 219 -41.05 16.38 5.30
C ARG A 219 -42.52 15.93 5.32
N PHE A 220 -43.30 16.43 6.27
CA PHE A 220 -44.76 16.30 6.23
C PHE A 220 -45.29 17.33 5.21
N HIS A 221 -46.11 16.85 4.28
CA HIS A 221 -46.85 17.64 3.29
C HIS A 221 -48.28 17.90 3.79
#